data_AF-A0ABD7MA69-F1
#
_entry.id   AF-A0ABD7MA69-F1
#
_cell.length_a   1.000
_cell.length_b   1.000
_cell.length_c   1.000
_cell.angle_alpha   90.00
_cell.angle_beta   90.00
_cell.angle_gamma   90.00
#
_symmetry.space_group_name_H-M   'P 1'
#
loop_
_entity.id
_entity.type
_entity.pdbx_description
1 polymer ?
#
loop_
_entity_poly.entity_id
_entity_poly.type
_entity_poly.pdbx_seq_one_letter_code
_entity_poly.pdbx_strand_id
1 'polypeptide(L)'
;MVALADYTSDERTARVMLSMMIEPADRAVGRLLRREGAVETLRLLDAGGSMPGVRAEEGALLHHTAQQFASRGGLGDDLAGLLDGSYAPLIPGDAHWPVSVDALGDRAPYVLWARGATSFLATRRDARYW
;
A
#
# COMPACT_ATOMS: atom_id res chain seq x y z
N MET A 1 -1.70 -5.40 -22.91
CA MET A 1 -1.79 -5.78 -21.49
C MET A 1 -1.58 -4.49 -20.72
N VAL A 2 -2.55 -4.05 -19.92
CA VAL A 2 -2.45 -2.77 -19.18
C VAL A 2 -1.57 -3.02 -17.96
N ALA A 3 -0.53 -2.21 -17.75
CA ALA A 3 0.37 -2.35 -16.61
C ALA A 3 -0.33 -1.89 -15.33
N LEU A 4 -0.03 -2.49 -14.18
CA LEU A 4 -0.59 -2.06 -12.89
C LEU A 4 -0.28 -0.58 -12.60
N ALA A 5 0.89 -0.12 -13.04
CA ALA A 5 1.31 1.27 -12.92
C ALA A 5 0.57 2.25 -13.85
N ASP A 6 -0.11 1.77 -14.90
CA ASP A 6 -0.93 2.62 -15.76
C ASP A 6 -2.23 3.04 -15.07
N TYR A 7 -2.66 2.29 -14.04
CA TYR A 7 -3.85 2.60 -13.24
C TYR A 7 -3.59 3.64 -12.15
N THR A 8 -2.32 4.00 -11.87
CA THR A 8 -2.01 4.92 -10.78
C THR A 8 -0.75 5.75 -11.02
N SER A 9 -0.90 7.06 -10.86
CA SER A 9 0.23 8.00 -10.79
C SER A 9 0.44 8.56 -9.39
N ASP A 10 -0.34 8.12 -8.40
CA ASP A 10 -0.35 8.69 -7.05
C ASP A 10 -0.20 7.64 -5.95
N GLU A 11 0.37 8.10 -4.83
CA GLU A 11 0.76 7.27 -3.71
C GLU A 11 -0.45 6.61 -3.01
N ARG A 12 -1.62 7.26 -3.01
CA ARG A 12 -2.82 6.75 -2.34
C ARG A 12 -3.42 5.61 -3.13
N THR A 13 -3.67 5.81 -4.43
CA THR A 13 -4.25 4.78 -5.29
C THR A 13 -3.34 3.55 -5.33
N ALA A 14 -2.02 3.75 -5.40
CA ALA A 14 -1.06 2.64 -5.36
C ALA A 14 -1.14 1.84 -4.04
N ARG A 15 -1.24 2.49 -2.88
CA ARG A 15 -1.40 1.84 -1.57
C ARG A 15 -2.72 1.09 -1.44
N VAL A 16 -3.81 1.63 -1.99
CA VAL A 16 -5.11 0.96 -2.05
C VAL A 16 -5.00 -0.32 -2.89
N MET A 17 -4.43 -0.25 -4.09
CA MET A 17 -4.22 -1.44 -4.93
C MET A 17 -3.35 -2.49 -4.24
N LEU A 18 -2.25 -2.08 -3.59
CA LEU A 18 -1.42 -3.01 -2.80
C LEU A 18 -2.22 -3.70 -1.69
N SER A 19 -3.12 -2.98 -1.02
CA SER A 19 -3.98 -3.56 0.03
C SER A 19 -5.01 -4.58 -0.48
N MET A 20 -5.36 -4.53 -1.77
CA MET A 20 -6.26 -5.49 -2.41
C MET A 20 -5.51 -6.75 -2.87
N MET A 21 -4.20 -6.66 -3.03
CA MET A 21 -3.37 -7.64 -3.72
C MET A 21 -2.43 -8.40 -2.79
N ILE A 22 -1.85 -7.71 -1.82
CA ILE A 22 -0.79 -8.23 -0.94
C ILE A 22 -1.29 -8.27 0.49
N GLU A 23 -0.95 -9.37 1.19
CA GLU A 23 -1.22 -9.52 2.60
C GLU A 23 -0.69 -8.31 3.41
N PRO A 24 -1.48 -7.78 4.35
CA PRO A 24 -1.04 -6.68 5.20
C PRO A 24 0.17 -7.10 6.05
N ALA A 25 1.07 -6.14 6.30
CA ALA A 25 2.31 -6.34 7.05
C ALA A 25 3.32 -7.33 6.43
N ASP A 26 3.23 -7.58 5.11
CA ASP A 26 4.31 -8.21 4.35
C ASP A 26 5.57 -7.35 4.44
N ARG A 27 6.66 -7.92 4.96
CA ARG A 27 7.90 -7.19 5.23
C ARG A 27 8.66 -6.82 3.96
N ALA A 28 8.57 -7.62 2.91
CA ALA A 28 9.26 -7.34 1.65
C ALA A 28 8.58 -6.16 0.95
N VAL A 29 7.26 -6.18 0.85
CA VAL A 29 6.49 -5.08 0.28
C VAL A 29 6.59 -3.83 1.15
N GLY A 30 6.49 -3.95 2.47
CA GLY A 30 6.67 -2.81 3.37
C GLY A 30 8.07 -2.17 3.29
N ARG A 31 9.11 -2.98 3.04
CA ARG A 31 10.47 -2.47 2.81
C ARG A 31 10.60 -1.74 1.48
N LEU A 32 10.03 -2.28 0.40
CA LEU A 32 9.98 -1.62 -0.90
C LEU A 32 9.22 -0.29 -0.79
N LEU A 33 8.06 -0.28 -0.14
CA LEU A 33 7.27 0.92 0.10
C LEU A 33 8.05 2.02 0.82
N ARG A 34 8.83 1.65 1.83
CA ARG A 34 9.64 2.62 2.59
C ARG A 34 10.83 3.16 1.80
N ARG A 35 11.36 2.41 0.83
CA ARG A 35 12.54 2.78 0.05
C ARG A 35 12.18 3.51 -1.23
N GLU A 36 11.20 2.99 -1.95
CA GLU A 36 10.88 3.38 -3.33
C GLU A 36 9.54 4.12 -3.45
N GLY A 37 8.67 4.02 -2.44
CA GLY A 37 7.28 4.52 -2.51
C GLY A 37 6.32 3.53 -3.18
N ALA A 38 5.03 3.82 -3.14
CA ALA A 38 3.97 2.88 -3.54
C ALA A 38 3.86 2.70 -5.06
N VAL A 39 3.99 3.79 -5.81
CA VAL A 39 3.94 3.72 -7.28
C VAL A 39 5.09 2.86 -7.82
N GLU A 40 6.30 3.07 -7.32
CA GLU A 40 7.46 2.29 -7.77
C GLU A 40 7.42 0.85 -7.25
N THR A 41 6.91 0.63 -6.03
CA THR A 41 6.68 -0.73 -5.54
C THR A 41 5.75 -1.50 -6.47
N LEU A 42 4.63 -0.92 -6.92
CA LEU A 42 3.75 -1.57 -7.90
C LEU A 42 4.45 -1.83 -9.24
N ARG A 43 5.25 -0.89 -9.74
CA ARG A 43 6.05 -1.11 -10.96
C ARG A 43 6.99 -2.28 -10.83
N LEU A 44 7.71 -2.40 -9.72
CA LEU A 44 8.63 -3.51 -9.46
C LEU A 44 7.86 -4.84 -9.42
N LEU A 45 6.72 -4.89 -8.74
CA LEU A 45 5.88 -6.09 -8.69
C LEU A 45 5.36 -6.49 -10.08
N ASP A 46 4.95 -5.52 -10.89
CA ASP A 46 4.43 -5.76 -12.23
C ASP A 46 5.53 -6.22 -13.21
N ALA A 47 6.70 -5.56 -13.20
CA ALA A 47 7.84 -5.89 -14.04
C ALA A 47 8.51 -7.22 -13.63
N GLY A 48 8.52 -7.54 -12.33
CA GLY A 48 9.23 -8.68 -11.77
C GLY A 48 10.76 -8.49 -11.79
N GLY A 49 11.50 -9.60 -11.64
CA GLY A 49 12.96 -9.58 -11.62
C GLY A 49 13.57 -9.20 -10.27
N SER A 50 14.70 -8.47 -10.30
CA SER A 50 15.43 -8.10 -9.08
C SER A 50 14.78 -6.91 -8.39
N MET A 51 14.42 -7.09 -7.12
CA MET A 51 13.78 -6.07 -6.29
C MET A 51 14.71 -5.66 -5.13
N PRO A 52 14.85 -4.36 -4.81
CA PRO A 52 15.76 -3.90 -3.76
C PRO A 52 15.49 -4.51 -2.39
N GLY A 53 16.44 -5.31 -1.89
CA GLY A 53 16.37 -5.88 -0.54
C GLY A 53 15.32 -6.99 -0.38
N VAL A 54 14.82 -7.56 -1.47
CA VAL A 54 13.91 -8.72 -1.50
C VAL A 54 14.66 -9.91 -2.10
N ARG A 55 14.45 -11.10 -1.55
CA ARG A 55 15.08 -12.33 -2.06
C ARG A 55 14.45 -12.72 -3.39
N ALA A 56 15.22 -13.35 -4.29
CA ALA A 56 14.74 -13.65 -5.65
C ALA A 56 13.49 -14.54 -5.66
N GLU A 57 13.44 -15.54 -4.79
CA GLU A 57 12.29 -16.45 -4.62
C GLU A 57 11.02 -15.73 -4.12
N GLU A 58 11.19 -14.78 -3.20
CA GLU A 58 10.10 -13.98 -2.65
C GLU A 58 9.60 -12.96 -3.68
N GLY A 59 10.52 -12.31 -4.40
CA GLY A 59 10.20 -11.40 -5.50
C GLY A 59 9.44 -12.10 -6.64
N ALA A 60 9.79 -13.36 -6.96
CA ALA A 60 9.08 -14.14 -7.96
C ALA A 60 7.63 -14.47 -7.52
N LEU A 61 7.42 -14.78 -6.24
CA LEU A 61 6.08 -14.99 -5.69
C LEU A 61 5.25 -13.71 -5.74
N LEU A 62 5.81 -12.58 -5.29
CA LEU A 62 5.13 -11.29 -5.31
C LEU A 62 4.77 -10.85 -6.74
N HIS A 63 5.68 -11.04 -7.69
CA HIS A 63 5.41 -10.80 -9.11
C HIS A 63 4.27 -11.67 -9.62
N HIS A 64 4.30 -12.97 -9.34
CA HIS A 64 3.24 -13.89 -9.73
C HIS A 64 1.88 -13.49 -9.12
N THR A 65 1.85 -13.10 -7.84
CA THR A 65 0.64 -12.56 -7.18
C THR A 65 0.12 -11.32 -7.91
N ALA A 66 1.01 -10.41 -8.33
CA ALA A 66 0.63 -9.23 -9.10
C ALA A 66 0.05 -9.56 -10.47
N GLN A 67 0.65 -10.51 -11.20
CA GLN A 67 0.14 -10.97 -12.49
C GLN A 67 -1.24 -11.64 -12.37
N GLN A 68 -1.44 -12.46 -11.32
CA GLN A 68 -2.75 -13.05 -11.06
C GLN A 68 -3.81 -12.00 -10.75
N PHE A 69 -3.47 -11.00 -9.95
CA PHE A 69 -4.37 -9.91 -9.60
C PHE A 69 -4.74 -9.05 -10.82
N ALA A 70 -3.75 -8.64 -11.62
CA ALA A 70 -3.98 -7.88 -12.86
C ALA A 70 -4.87 -8.63 -13.88
N SER A 71 -4.82 -9.97 -13.86
CA SER A 71 -5.60 -10.82 -14.77
C SER A 71 -7.08 -10.98 -14.36
N ARG A 72 -7.49 -10.56 -13.16
CA ARG A 72 -8.87 -10.76 -12.66
C ARG A 72 -9.93 -9.94 -13.41
N GLY A 73 -9.52 -8.91 -14.17
CA GLY A 73 -10.46 -7.95 -14.76
C GLY A 73 -11.19 -7.13 -13.68
N GLY A 74 -12.00 -6.14 -14.06
CA GLY A 74 -12.85 -5.39 -13.12
C GLY A 74 -12.11 -4.47 -12.14
N LEU A 75 -10.78 -4.39 -12.21
CA LEU A 75 -9.93 -3.63 -11.29
C LEU A 75 -10.35 -2.15 -11.12
N GLY A 76 -10.76 -1.50 -12.21
CA GLY A 76 -11.25 -0.13 -12.17
C GLY A 76 -12.59 0.00 -11.42
N ASP A 77 -13.51 -0.93 -11.63
CA ASP A 77 -14.82 -0.95 -10.96
C ASP A 77 -14.66 -1.29 -9.48
N ASP A 78 -13.79 -2.24 -9.14
CA ASP A 78 -13.47 -2.61 -7.75
C ASP A 78 -12.84 -1.43 -7.00
N LEU A 79 -11.91 -0.72 -7.64
CA LEU A 79 -11.28 0.47 -7.08
C LEU A 79 -12.30 1.59 -6.87
N ALA A 80 -13.18 1.83 -7.85
CA ALA A 80 -14.24 2.82 -7.74
C ALA A 80 -15.22 2.47 -6.60
N GLY A 81 -15.56 1.19 -6.43
CA GLY A 81 -16.41 0.71 -5.34
C GLY A 81 -15.77 0.87 -3.95
N LEU A 82 -14.47 0.64 -3.82
CA LEU A 82 -13.73 0.88 -2.57
C LEU A 82 -13.61 2.36 -2.21
N LEU A 83 -13.64 3.23 -3.23
CA LEU A 83 -13.54 4.68 -3.09
C LEU A 83 -14.91 5.38 -3.18
N ASP A 84 -16.01 4.65 -2.99
CA ASP A 84 -17.38 5.15 -3.04
C ASP A 84 -17.74 6.15 -1.93
N GLY A 85 -16.83 6.35 -0.96
CA GLY A 85 -17.00 7.24 0.18
C GLY A 85 -17.51 6.56 1.46
N SER A 86 -17.81 5.27 1.42
CA SER A 86 -18.22 4.48 2.60
C SER A 86 -17.11 4.37 3.65
N TYR A 87 -15.85 4.32 3.18
CA TYR A 87 -14.64 4.33 3.99
C TYR A 87 -13.67 5.38 3.46
N ALA A 88 -12.97 6.04 4.37
CA ALA A 88 -11.86 6.92 4.07
C ALA A 88 -10.55 6.11 4.12
N PRO A 89 -9.84 5.90 2.98
CA PRO A 89 -8.50 5.37 3.01
C PRO A 89 -7.55 6.44 3.55
N LEU A 90 -6.78 6.11 4.59
CA LEU A 90 -5.70 6.93 5.13
C LEU A 90 -4.35 6.31 4.77
N ILE A 91 -3.40 7.13 4.36
CA ILE A 91 -2.02 6.71 4.06
C ILE A 91 -1.02 7.48 4.95
N PRO A 92 0.21 6.97 5.14
CA PRO A 92 1.26 7.73 5.80
C PRO A 92 1.42 9.13 5.19
N GLY A 93 1.46 10.15 6.04
CA GLY A 93 1.51 11.55 5.63
C GLY A 93 0.16 12.28 5.61
N ASP A 94 -0.96 11.55 5.64
CA ASP A 94 -2.28 12.17 5.81
C ASP A 94 -2.42 12.85 7.17
N ALA A 95 -3.18 13.95 7.23
CA ALA A 95 -3.38 14.72 8.46
C ALA A 95 -3.95 13.89 9.62
N HIS A 96 -4.75 12.86 9.31
CA HIS A 96 -5.39 11.98 10.28
C HIS A 96 -4.70 10.62 10.43
N TRP A 97 -3.53 10.43 9.82
CA TRP A 97 -2.75 9.22 9.98
C TRP A 97 -2.24 9.07 11.42
N PRO A 98 -2.47 7.93 12.09
CA PRO A 98 -1.93 7.66 13.42
C PRO A 98 -0.42 7.38 13.34
N VAL A 99 0.42 8.41 13.49
CA VAL A 99 1.90 8.30 13.39
C VAL A 99 2.53 7.28 14.33
N SER A 100 1.83 6.85 15.39
CA SER A 100 2.28 5.76 16.27
C SER A 100 2.37 4.41 15.54
N VAL A 101 1.56 4.20 14.50
CA VAL A 101 1.56 2.98 13.70
C VAL A 101 2.84 2.86 12.86
N ASP A 102 3.52 3.97 12.56
CA ASP A 102 4.81 3.97 11.86
C ASP A 102 5.90 3.22 12.65
N ALA A 103 5.72 3.05 13.97
CA ALA A 103 6.62 2.26 14.81
C ALA A 103 6.68 0.78 14.39
N LEU A 104 5.73 0.29 13.59
CA LEU A 104 5.77 -1.05 13.01
C LEU A 104 6.82 -1.19 11.88
N GLY A 105 7.42 -0.10 11.42
CA GLY A 105 8.48 -0.11 10.41
C GLY A 105 8.03 -0.76 9.10
N ASP A 106 8.76 -1.77 8.63
CA ASP A 106 8.42 -2.53 7.40
C ASP A 106 7.09 -3.31 7.52
N ARG A 107 6.43 -3.30 8.67
CA ARG A 107 5.09 -3.89 8.88
C ARG A 107 4.00 -2.84 9.04
N ALA A 108 4.29 -1.57 8.84
CA ALA A 108 3.27 -0.54 8.84
C ALA A 108 2.22 -0.82 7.75
N PRO A 109 0.93 -0.57 7.99
CA PRO A 109 -0.12 -0.77 7.00
C PRO A 109 0.13 0.05 5.75
N TYR A 110 -0.20 -0.51 4.58
CA TYR A 110 -0.14 0.22 3.32
C TYR A 110 -1.16 1.37 3.30
N VAL A 111 -2.36 1.07 3.80
CA VAL A 111 -3.51 1.95 3.96
C VAL A 111 -4.25 1.56 5.24
N LEU A 112 -4.91 2.53 5.89
CA LEU A 112 -5.90 2.30 6.94
C LEU A 112 -7.29 2.69 6.41
N TRP A 113 -8.22 1.73 6.39
CA TRP A 113 -9.61 2.00 6.05
C TRP A 113 -10.36 2.45 7.29
N ALA A 114 -10.82 3.71 7.29
CA ALA A 114 -11.51 4.29 8.42
C ALA A 114 -12.96 4.65 8.07
N ARG A 115 -13.85 4.55 9.05
CA ARG A 115 -15.23 5.02 8.92
C ARG A 115 -15.60 5.85 10.14
N GLY A 116 -16.20 7.02 9.90
CA GLY A 116 -16.50 8.00 10.95
C GLY A 116 -15.44 9.11 11.06
N ALA A 117 -15.35 9.75 12.23
CA ALA A 117 -14.48 10.90 12.45
C ALA A 117 -12.99 10.50 12.54
N THR A 118 -12.28 10.57 11.42
CA THR A 118 -10.86 10.20 11.31
C THR A 118 -9.93 11.07 12.16
N SER A 119 -10.35 12.29 12.54
CA SER A 119 -9.60 13.17 13.43
C SER A 119 -9.25 12.53 14.78
N PHE A 120 -10.02 11.55 15.26
CA PHE A 120 -9.69 10.80 16.49
C PHE A 120 -8.54 9.81 16.33
N LEU A 121 -8.14 9.46 15.11
CA LEU A 121 -6.98 8.62 14.84
C LEU A 121 -5.68 9.41 14.91
N ALA A 122 -5.73 10.72 14.69
CA ALA A 122 -4.58 11.61 14.75
C ALA A 122 -4.04 11.67 16.20
N THR A 123 -3.18 10.70 16.54
CA THR A 123 -2.52 10.68 17.84
C THR A 123 -1.34 11.64 17.74
N ARG A 124 -1.41 12.77 18.43
CA ARG A 124 -0.28 13.68 18.56
C ARG A 124 0.85 12.91 19.23
N ARG A 125 2.06 12.96 18.68
CA ARG A 125 3.25 12.55 19.42
C ARG A 125 3.36 13.47 20.64
N ASP A 126 2.87 13.02 21.79
CA ASP A 126 3.19 13.69 23.04
C ASP A 126 4.68 13.50 23.25
N ALA A 127 5.43 14.57 23.00
CA ALA A 127 6.87 14.68 23.28
C ALA A 127 7.12 14.76 24.80
N ARG A 128 6.48 13.90 25.59
CA ARG A 128 6.63 13.85 27.04
C ARG A 128 7.11 12.49 27.49
N TYR A 129 8.34 12.13 27.11
CA TYR A 129 9.18 11.29 27.97
C TYR A 129 10.62 11.81 27.82
N TRP A 130 11.03 12.55 28.85
CA TRP A 130 12.42 12.87 29.20
C TRP A 130 13.06 11.65 29.84
#